data_AF-L5KY08-F1
#
_entry.id   AF-L5KY08-F1
#
_cell.length_a   1.000
_cell.length_b   1.000
_cell.length_c   1.000
_cell.angle_alpha   90.00
_cell.angle_beta   90.00
_cell.angle_gamma   90.00
#
_symmetry.space_group_name_H-M   'P 1'
#
loop_
_entity.id
_entity.type
_entity.pdbx_description
1 polymer ?
#
loop_
_entity_poly.entity_id
_entity_poly.type
_entity_poly.pdbx_seq_one_letter_code
_entity_poly.pdbx_strand_id
1 'polypeptide(L)' 'MFSNIYKIREIVYRLCLGVEGKMVSKTESNIDDSLIGGNAFSEGTEGEGTESTVITVVDIVMNHNLLEISFAKEAYKK' A
#
# COMPACT_ATOMS: atom_id res chain seq x y z
N MET A 1 7.88 -11.20 -6.47
CA MET A 1 8.36 -12.33 -5.64
C MET A 1 8.64 -11.80 -4.24
N PHE A 2 8.30 -12.55 -3.19
CA PHE A 2 8.46 -12.11 -1.79
C PHE A 2 9.84 -12.51 -1.22
N SER A 3 10.31 -11.75 -0.24
CA SER A 3 11.58 -12.00 0.45
C SER A 3 11.38 -12.82 1.74
N ASN A 4 12.43 -13.49 2.22
CA ASN A 4 12.43 -14.27 3.46
C ASN A 4 12.28 -13.43 4.74
N ILE A 5 12.25 -12.10 4.60
CA ILE A 5 11.91 -11.16 5.68
C ILE A 5 10.48 -11.40 6.19
N TYR A 6 9.60 -11.94 5.33
CA TYR A 6 8.28 -12.41 5.72
C TYR A 6 8.33 -13.89 6.09
N LYS A 7 7.42 -14.29 6.96
CA LYS A 7 7.28 -15.68 7.35
C LYS A 7 6.57 -16.45 6.23
N ILE A 8 7.33 -17.29 5.54
CA ILE A 8 6.87 -18.12 4.42
C ILE A 8 6.69 -19.56 4.90
N ARG A 9 5.58 -20.20 4.52
CA ARG A 9 5.26 -21.60 4.85
C ARG A 9 4.77 -22.36 3.64
N GLU A 10 5.13 -23.63 3.51
CA GLU A 10 4.52 -24.53 2.54
C GLU A 10 3.12 -24.95 3.02
N ILE A 11 2.11 -24.92 2.15
CA ILE A 11 0.70 -25.16 2.55
C ILE A 11 0.04 -26.34 1.85
N VAL A 12 0.43 -26.69 0.62
CA VAL A 12 -0.20 -27.77 -0.16
C VAL A 12 0.88 -28.68 -0.71
N TYR A 13 1.23 -29.77 -0.04
CA TYR A 13 2.21 -30.77 -0.52
C TYR A 13 3.48 -30.16 -1.17
N ARG A 14 3.97 -29.02 -0.64
CA ARG A 14 5.07 -28.20 -1.22
C ARG A 14 4.82 -27.53 -2.58
N LEU A 15 3.60 -27.60 -3.11
CA LEU A 15 3.14 -26.97 -4.35
C LEU A 15 2.84 -25.48 -4.20
N CYS A 16 2.55 -25.01 -2.98
CA CYS A 16 2.20 -23.61 -2.71
C CYS A 16 2.94 -23.06 -1.50
N LEU A 17 3.30 -21.78 -1.58
CA LEU A 17 3.87 -20.99 -0.50
C LEU A 17 2.83 -19.99 0.02
N GLY A 18 2.58 -20.02 1.32
CA GLY A 18 1.82 -19.00 2.03
C GLY A 18 2.78 -17.98 2.62
N VAL A 19 2.45 -16.70 2.48
CA VAL A 19 3.23 -15.59 3.02
C VAL A 19 2.38 -14.84 4.04
N GLU A 20 2.85 -14.79 5.28
CA GLU A 20 2.14 -14.11 6.38
C GLU A 20 2.47 -12.61 6.34
N GLY A 21 1.47 -11.78 6.05
CA GLY A 21 1.56 -10.32 6.08
C GLY A 21 0.99 -9.72 7.36
N LYS A 22 1.43 -8.51 7.71
CA LYS A 22 0.98 -7.75 8.87
C LYS A 22 0.10 -6.58 8.42
N MET A 23 -1.01 -6.36 9.12
CA MET A 23 -1.78 -5.11 8.98
C MET A 23 -0.97 -3.92 9.53
N VAL A 24 -0.78 -2.90 8.71
CA VAL A 24 -0.10 -1.66 9.05
C VAL A 24 -1.02 -0.47 8.74
N SER A 25 -1.11 0.46 9.69
CA SER A 25 -1.78 1.75 9.48
C SER A 25 -0.76 2.78 9.04
N LYS A 26 -0.97 3.40 7.89
CA LYS A 26 -0.18 4.54 7.41
C LYS A 26 -1.07 5.77 7.38
N THR A 27 -0.63 6.83 8.03
CA THR A 27 -1.23 8.15 7.85
C THR A 27 -0.77 8.69 6.52
N GLU A 28 -1.68 8.83 5.57
CA GLU A 28 -1.44 9.61 4.37
C GLU A 28 -1.45 11.09 4.79
N SER A 29 -0.27 11.59 5.17
CA SER A 29 -0.06 13.03 5.30
C SER A 29 -0.22 13.63 3.91
N ASN A 30 -0.97 14.71 3.80
CA ASN A 30 -0.88 15.58 2.63
C ASN A 30 0.60 16.00 2.54
N ILE A 31 1.25 15.73 1.41
CA ILE A 31 2.65 16.11 1.22
C ILE A 31 2.70 17.63 1.31
N ASP A 32 3.61 18.17 2.12
CA ASP A 32 3.77 19.62 2.27
C ASP A 32 3.91 20.27 0.89
N ASP A 33 3.09 21.29 0.60
CA ASP A 33 3.09 22.03 -0.66
C ASP A 33 4.49 22.59 -0.99
N SER A 34 5.34 22.76 0.03
CA SER A 34 6.76 23.15 -0.13
C SER A 34 7.65 22.08 -0.81
N LEU A 35 7.23 20.81 -0.82
CA LEU A 35 7.94 19.70 -1.47
C LEU A 35 7.57 19.54 -2.97
N ILE A 36 6.46 20.16 -3.41
CA ILE A 36 6.16 20.42 -4.80
C ILE A 36 6.84 21.76 -5.11
N GLY A 37 7.74 21.85 -6.08
CA GLY A 37 8.52 23.06 -6.37
C GLY A 37 7.69 24.26 -6.86
N GLY A 38 6.76 24.77 -6.04
CA GLY A 38 5.99 25.98 -6.24
C GLY A 38 6.68 27.16 -5.57
N ASN A 39 6.85 28.24 -6.32
CA ASN A 39 7.51 29.46 -5.86
C ASN A 39 6.92 29.99 -4.54
N ALA A 40 7.80 30.36 -3.61
CA ALA A 40 7.52 30.83 -2.25
C ALA A 40 6.82 32.22 -2.13
N PHE A 41 5.95 32.61 -3.06
CA PHE A 41 5.38 33.96 -3.12
C PHE A 41 3.84 34.04 -3.03
N SER A 42 3.17 32.99 -2.56
CA SER A 42 1.73 33.08 -2.26
C SER A 42 1.48 32.89 -0.76
N GLU A 43 1.97 33.83 0.04
CA GLU A 43 1.51 34.01 1.43
C GLU A 43 0.07 34.54 1.36
N GLY A 44 -0.92 33.65 1.42
CA GLY A 44 -2.29 34.07 1.13
C GLY A 44 -3.38 33.01 1.25
N THR A 45 -3.25 32.04 2.15
CA THR A 45 -4.36 31.43 2.92
C THR A 45 -3.74 30.36 3.81
N GLU A 46 -3.85 30.51 5.12
CA GLU A 46 -3.65 29.42 6.07
C GLU A 46 -4.76 28.39 5.78
N GLY A 47 -4.48 27.48 4.85
CA GLY A 47 -5.43 26.45 4.43
C GLY A 47 -5.66 25.51 5.60
N GLU A 48 -6.93 25.31 5.96
CA GLU A 48 -7.36 24.32 6.95
C GLU A 48 -6.55 23.03 6.79
N GLY A 49 -5.91 22.61 7.88
CA GLY A 49 -5.09 21.40 7.93
C GLY A 49 -5.88 20.24 7.33
N THR A 50 -5.46 19.80 6.15
CA THR A 50 -6.12 18.71 5.44
C THR A 50 -6.19 17.51 6.36
N GLU A 51 -7.39 16.97 6.58
CA GLU A 51 -7.59 15.80 7.41
C GLU A 51 -6.72 14.65 6.90
N SER A 52 -5.72 14.27 7.71
CA SER A 52 -4.84 13.18 7.35
C SER A 52 -5.63 11.87 7.37
N THR A 53 -5.75 11.22 6.22
CA THR A 53 -6.49 9.95 6.13
C THR A 53 -5.60 8.82 6.62
N VAL A 54 -6.08 8.04 7.59
CA VAL A 54 -5.38 6.83 8.07
C VAL A 54 -5.83 5.65 7.22
N ILE A 55 -4.90 5.07 6.47
CA ILE A 55 -5.13 3.91 5.62
C ILE A 55 -4.53 2.68 6.32
N THR A 56 -5.35 1.65 6.55
CA THR A 56 -4.86 0.36 7.06
C THR A 56 -4.77 -0.65 5.93
N VAL A 57 -3.59 -1.22 5.73
CA VAL A 57 -3.27 -2.11 4.61
C VAL A 57 -2.30 -3.20 5.04
N VAL A 58 -2.20 -4.27 4.26
CA VAL A 58 -1.21 -5.31 4.49
C VAL A 58 0.15 -4.82 4.02
N ASP A 59 1.17 -4.91 4.87
CA ASP A 59 2.54 -4.47 4.60
C ASP A 59 3.13 -5.05 3.30
N ILE A 60 2.87 -6.34 3.04
CA ILE A 60 3.29 -7.03 1.82
C ILE A 60 2.71 -6.36 0.57
N VAL A 61 1.46 -5.89 0.64
CA VAL A 61 0.79 -5.24 -0.50
C VAL A 61 1.48 -3.93 -0.81
N MET A 62 1.77 -3.11 0.21
CA MET A 62 2.42 -1.82 0.04
C MET A 62 3.89 -1.94 -0.35
N ASN A 63 4.65 -2.81 0.33
CA ASN A 63 6.10 -2.93 0.10
C ASN A 63 6.45 -3.56 -1.25
N HIS A 64 5.53 -4.32 -1.85
CA HIS A 64 5.71 -4.96 -3.15
C HIS A 64 4.82 -4.39 -4.25
N ASN A 65 4.13 -3.28 -4.00
CA ASN A 65 3.24 -2.60 -4.94
C ASN A 65 2.22 -3.55 -5.58
N LEU A 66 1.61 -4.43 -4.78
CA LEU A 66 0.61 -5.36 -5.28
C LEU A 66 -0.69 -4.61 -5.61
N LEU A 67 -1.29 -4.95 -6.74
CA LEU A 67 -2.58 -4.45 -7.16
C LEU A 67 -3.61 -5.57 -7.04
N GLU A 68 -4.71 -5.29 -6.35
CA GLU A 68 -5.85 -6.19 -6.32
C GLU A 68 -6.55 -6.15 -7.69
N ILE A 69 -6.75 -7.33 -8.28
CA ILE A 69 -7.47 -7.49 -9.54
C ILE A 69 -8.69 -8.37 -9.33
N SER A 70 -9.84 -7.92 -9.82
CA SER A 70 -11.08 -8.69 -9.80
C SER A 70 -11.12 -9.65 -11.00
N PHE A 71 -11.72 -10.82 -10.83
CA PHE A 71 -11.87 -11.76 -11.93
C PHE A 71 -13.12 -12.62 -11.82
N ALA A 72 -13.70 -12.97 -12.98
CA ALA A 72 -14.83 -13.89 -13.07
C ALA A 72 -14.36 -15.35 -13.00
N LYS A 73 -15.12 -16.21 -12.31
CA LYS A 73 -14.79 -17.64 -12.13
C LYS A 73 -14.50 -18.36 -13.44
N GLU A 74 -15.26 -18.06 -14.50
CA GLU A 74 -15.09 -18.71 -15.80
C GLU A 74 -13.78 -18.34 -16.49
N ALA A 75 -13.24 -17.17 -16.21
CA ALA A 75 -12.00 -16.73 -16.80
C ALA A 75 -10.77 -17.37 -16.10
N TYR A 76 -10.91 -17.90 -14.86
CA TYR A 76 -9.84 -18.57 -14.09
C TYR A 76 -9.49 -19.96 -14.60
N LYS A 77 -10.41 -20.59 -15.32
CA LYS A 77 -10.21 -21.95 -15.83
C LYS A 77 -9.48 -22.01 -17.17
N LYS A 78 -9.30 -20.85 -17.83
CA LYS A 78 -8.75 -20.77 -19.19
C LYS A 78 -7.23 -20.81 -19.16
#